data_AF-A0A2D5VL84-F1
#
_entry.id   AF-A0A2D5VL84-F1
#
_cell.length_a   1.000
_cell.length_b   1.000
_cell.length_c   1.000
_cell.angle_alpha   90.00
_cell.angle_beta   90.00
_cell.angle_gamma   90.00
#
_symmetry.space_group_name_H-M   'P 1'
#
loop_
_entity.id
_entity.type
_entity.pdbx_description
1 polymer ?
#
loop_
_entity_poly.entity_id
_entity_poly.type
_entity_poly.pdbx_seq_one_letter_code
_entity_poly.pdbx_strand_id
1 'polypeptide(L)'
;MSSTILKDAQEFVTARNTYSKKGPAVYDGLFLKRMVMDELEELRVAKNPTEKVDAILDIAYYTLTELCKVGGLTDGLDTLAFDDEKDEPYPHDFDYEQVYNFVSLLDFKWPWCANVLVYYCVHLLREIPAATCWRRVHFANMTKYRGNVRIVDGKVMKPDDFVPPDDDLTRILEGSRPLLGPDA
;
A
#
# COMPACT_ATOMS: atom_id res chain seq x y z
N MET A 1 -15.18 -5.48 -12.97
CA MET A 1 -13.88 -5.44 -13.68
C MET A 1 -12.81 -5.60 -12.61
N SER A 2 -11.91 -6.57 -12.72
CA SER A 2 -10.78 -6.69 -11.79
C SER A 2 -9.89 -5.45 -11.97
N SER A 3 -9.83 -4.60 -10.95
CA SER A 3 -8.89 -3.48 -10.88
C SER A 3 -7.52 -4.03 -10.51
N THR A 4 -6.47 -3.64 -11.24
CA THR A 4 -5.10 -3.99 -10.86
C THR A 4 -4.63 -3.04 -9.76
N ILE A 5 -3.70 -3.50 -8.91
CA ILE A 5 -3.12 -2.66 -7.84
C ILE A 5 -2.53 -1.34 -8.37
N LEU A 6 -2.07 -1.34 -9.63
CA LEU A 6 -1.58 -0.17 -10.32
C LEU A 6 -2.69 0.86 -10.61
N LYS A 7 -3.89 0.43 -11.01
CA LYS A 7 -5.03 1.33 -11.28
C LYS A 7 -5.47 2.03 -10.00
N ASP A 8 -5.53 1.31 -8.89
CA ASP A 8 -5.88 1.86 -7.58
C ASP A 8 -4.86 2.92 -7.12
N ALA A 9 -3.57 2.66 -7.33
CA ALA A 9 -2.51 3.64 -7.05
C ALA A 9 -2.59 4.87 -7.99
N GLN A 10 -2.91 4.67 -9.27
CA GLN A 10 -3.15 5.75 -10.24
C GLN A 10 -4.36 6.60 -9.85
N GLU A 11 -5.43 5.97 -9.39
CA GLU A 11 -6.62 6.67 -8.87
C GLU A 11 -6.24 7.56 -7.69
N PHE A 12 -5.49 7.02 -6.73
CA PHE A 12 -5.03 7.80 -5.58
C PHE A 12 -4.15 9.00 -5.97
N VAL A 13 -3.22 8.81 -6.91
CA VAL A 13 -2.38 9.91 -7.42
C VAL A 13 -3.22 10.96 -8.16
N THR A 14 -4.22 10.53 -8.92
CA THR A 14 -5.15 11.42 -9.63
C THR A 14 -5.98 12.25 -8.64
N ALA A 15 -6.50 11.61 -7.60
CA ALA A 15 -7.20 12.30 -6.51
C ALA A 15 -6.26 13.30 -5.82
N ARG A 16 -5.05 12.88 -5.43
CA ARG A 16 -4.04 13.79 -4.84
C ARG A 16 -3.81 15.03 -5.68
N ASN A 17 -3.62 14.84 -6.99
CA ASN A 17 -3.31 15.94 -7.90
C ASN A 17 -4.49 16.90 -8.07
N THR A 18 -5.72 16.40 -8.00
CA THR A 18 -6.94 17.24 -8.00
C THR A 18 -6.99 18.20 -6.81
N TYR A 19 -6.56 17.75 -5.62
CA TYR A 19 -6.57 18.56 -4.40
C TYR A 19 -5.27 19.32 -4.13
N SER A 20 -4.21 19.06 -4.90
CA SER A 20 -2.89 19.70 -4.76
C SER A 20 -2.86 21.06 -5.48
N LYS A 21 -2.48 22.12 -4.74
CA LYS A 21 -2.21 23.44 -5.33
C LYS A 21 -0.84 23.55 -6.03
N LYS A 22 0.03 22.54 -5.88
CA LYS A 22 1.43 22.56 -6.35
C LYS A 22 1.64 21.92 -7.74
N GLY A 23 0.56 21.68 -8.49
CA GLY A 23 0.61 20.96 -9.77
C GLY A 23 0.75 19.44 -9.60
N PRO A 24 0.97 18.70 -10.70
CA PRO A 24 1.07 17.25 -10.69
C PRO A 24 2.28 16.79 -9.86
N ALA A 25 2.08 15.73 -9.07
CA ALA A 25 3.16 15.11 -8.32
C ALA A 25 4.22 14.55 -9.28
N VAL A 26 5.49 14.80 -8.97
CA VAL A 26 6.64 14.13 -9.59
C VAL A 26 7.18 13.07 -8.64
N TYR A 27 7.86 12.06 -9.17
CA TYR A 27 8.54 11.06 -8.35
C TYR A 27 9.52 11.73 -7.40
N ASP A 28 9.43 11.37 -6.12
CA ASP A 28 10.33 11.85 -5.09
C ASP A 28 10.87 10.67 -4.29
N GLY A 29 12.10 10.27 -4.64
CA GLY A 29 12.80 9.17 -3.98
C GLY A 29 13.09 9.39 -2.50
N LEU A 30 13.26 10.66 -2.09
CA LEU A 30 13.50 10.99 -0.68
C LEU A 30 12.20 10.91 0.12
N PHE A 31 11.10 11.41 -0.45
CA PHE A 31 9.77 11.20 0.10
C PHE A 31 9.46 9.72 0.23
N LEU A 32 9.66 8.93 -0.84
CA LEU A 32 9.41 7.49 -0.82
C LEU A 32 10.22 6.80 0.27
N LYS A 33 11.53 7.08 0.35
CA LYS A 33 12.39 6.49 1.37
C LYS A 33 11.85 6.78 2.77
N ARG A 34 11.47 8.02 3.06
CA ARG A 34 10.90 8.38 4.37
C ARG A 34 9.64 7.58 4.67
N MET A 35 8.69 7.54 3.72
CA MET A 35 7.45 6.78 3.89
C MET A 35 7.73 5.30 4.16
N VAL A 36 8.56 4.65 3.35
CA VAL A 36 8.92 3.24 3.53
C VAL A 36 9.60 2.99 4.89
N MET A 37 10.46 3.90 5.35
CA MET A 37 11.11 3.76 6.66
C MET A 37 10.13 3.94 7.82
N ASP A 38 9.13 4.83 7.70
CA ASP A 38 8.08 4.98 8.70
C ASP A 38 7.29 3.66 8.82
N GLU A 39 6.87 3.06 7.70
CA GLU A 39 6.13 1.80 7.70
C GLU A 39 6.98 0.58 8.14
N LEU A 40 8.29 0.60 7.89
CA LEU A 40 9.20 -0.42 8.43
C LEU A 40 9.26 -0.35 9.96
N GLU A 41 9.24 0.85 10.55
CA GLU A 41 9.20 1.00 12.00
C GLU A 41 7.88 0.48 12.56
N GLU A 42 6.75 0.68 11.86
CA GLU A 42 5.46 0.07 12.22
C GLU A 42 5.54 -1.46 12.16
N LEU A 43 6.13 -2.03 11.11
CA LEU A 43 6.38 -3.47 10.99
C LEU A 43 7.26 -4.02 12.13
N ARG A 44 8.27 -3.25 12.57
CA ARG A 44 9.19 -3.64 13.65
C ARG A 44 8.47 -3.83 14.98
N VAL A 45 7.50 -2.98 15.27
CA VAL A 45 6.77 -2.96 16.56
C VAL A 45 5.44 -3.69 16.50
N ALA A 46 5.07 -4.22 15.33
CA ALA A 46 3.83 -4.92 15.10
C ALA A 46 3.65 -6.14 16.02
N LYS A 47 2.51 -6.20 16.69
CA LYS A 47 2.20 -7.18 17.74
C LYS A 47 1.37 -8.35 17.26
N ASN A 48 0.72 -8.20 16.11
CA ASN A 48 -0.20 -9.19 15.56
C ASN A 48 -0.04 -9.26 14.02
N PRO A 49 -0.56 -10.31 13.37
CA PRO A 49 -0.47 -10.46 11.92
C PRO A 49 -1.12 -9.32 11.14
N THR A 50 -2.21 -8.73 11.65
CA THR A 50 -2.91 -7.61 11.01
C THR A 50 -1.99 -6.41 10.85
N GLU A 51 -1.34 -5.97 11.92
CA GLU A 51 -0.40 -4.83 11.91
C GLU A 51 0.78 -5.09 10.95
N LYS A 52 1.26 -6.33 10.86
CA LYS A 52 2.34 -6.68 9.93
C LYS A 52 1.89 -6.62 8.46
N VAL A 53 0.69 -7.13 8.17
CA VAL A 53 0.10 -7.09 6.83
C VAL A 53 -0.20 -5.66 6.41
N ASP A 54 -0.75 -4.84 7.31
CA ASP A 54 -1.05 -3.43 7.05
C ASP A 54 0.23 -2.66 6.68
N ALA A 55 1.29 -2.80 7.48
CA ALA A 55 2.59 -2.16 7.20
C ALA A 55 3.17 -2.55 5.83
N ILE A 56 3.13 -3.84 5.45
CA ILE A 56 3.63 -4.29 4.14
C ILE A 56 2.75 -3.78 3.00
N LEU A 57 1.43 -3.74 3.18
CA LEU A 57 0.50 -3.15 2.22
C LEU A 57 0.75 -1.66 2.04
N ASP A 58 0.99 -0.92 3.12
CA ASP A 58 1.29 0.52 3.06
C ASP A 58 2.64 0.79 2.39
N ILE A 59 3.68 -0.01 2.65
CA ILE A 59 4.95 0.03 1.89
C ILE A 59 4.68 -0.14 0.39
N ALA A 60 3.92 -1.18 0.01
CA ALA A 60 3.59 -1.44 -1.39
C ALA A 60 2.79 -0.26 -1.99
N TYR A 61 1.84 0.28 -1.24
CA TYR A 61 0.97 1.37 -1.66
C TYR A 61 1.75 2.65 -1.93
N TYR A 62 2.57 3.13 -0.98
CA TYR A 62 3.40 4.31 -1.20
C TYR A 62 4.34 4.12 -2.38
N THR A 63 4.97 2.95 -2.49
CA THR A 63 5.89 2.64 -3.58
C THR A 63 5.19 2.70 -4.94
N LEU A 64 4.02 2.08 -5.08
CA LEU A 64 3.21 2.13 -6.30
C LEU A 64 2.76 3.56 -6.62
N THR A 65 2.29 4.33 -5.64
CA THR A 65 1.85 5.72 -5.88
C THR A 65 2.99 6.62 -6.37
N GLU A 66 4.22 6.42 -5.90
CA GLU A 66 5.39 7.15 -6.41
C GLU A 66 5.74 6.72 -7.84
N LEU A 67 5.72 5.42 -8.13
CA LEU A 67 5.96 4.90 -9.48
C LEU A 67 4.95 5.42 -10.50
N CYS A 68 3.67 5.55 -10.14
CA CYS A 68 2.64 6.14 -11.01
C CYS A 68 2.99 7.55 -11.50
N LYS A 69 3.82 8.31 -10.78
CA LYS A 69 4.23 9.66 -11.16
C LYS A 69 5.28 9.70 -12.27
N VAL A 70 5.92 8.57 -12.57
CA VAL A 70 6.94 8.42 -13.62
C VAL A 70 6.55 7.41 -14.70
N GLY A 71 5.25 7.10 -14.82
CA GLY A 71 4.72 6.18 -15.83
C GLY A 71 4.30 4.81 -15.29
N GLY A 72 4.42 4.57 -13.98
CA GLY A 72 4.01 3.33 -13.33
C GLY A 72 5.13 2.30 -13.24
N LEU A 73 4.75 1.04 -13.33
CA LEU A 73 5.68 -0.08 -13.32
C LEU A 73 6.37 -0.20 -14.69
N THR A 74 7.60 -0.68 -14.73
CA THR A 74 8.31 -0.96 -16.00
C THR A 74 7.67 -2.12 -16.75
N ASP A 75 7.83 -2.18 -18.08
CA ASP A 75 7.25 -3.19 -18.98
C ASP A 75 7.30 -4.62 -18.40
N GLY A 76 6.15 -5.29 -18.35
CA GLY A 76 5.98 -6.67 -17.85
C GLY A 76 5.51 -6.79 -16.40
N LEU A 77 5.37 -5.67 -15.68
CA LEU A 77 4.89 -5.62 -14.30
C LEU A 77 3.47 -5.01 -14.18
N ASP A 78 2.93 -4.49 -15.27
CA ASP A 78 1.55 -3.99 -15.41
C ASP A 78 0.49 -5.07 -15.18
N THR A 79 0.89 -6.33 -15.22
CA THR A 79 0.09 -7.51 -14.89
C THR A 79 0.20 -7.95 -13.44
N LEU A 80 0.98 -7.27 -12.58
CA LEU A 80 1.02 -7.58 -11.16
C LEU A 80 -0.39 -7.44 -10.57
N ALA A 81 -0.92 -8.57 -10.16
CA ALA A 81 -2.16 -8.68 -9.41
C ALA A 81 -1.90 -9.59 -8.22
N PHE A 82 -2.62 -9.33 -7.15
CA PHE A 82 -2.78 -10.35 -6.12
C PHE A 82 -3.66 -11.46 -6.67
N ASP A 83 -3.33 -12.69 -6.33
CA ASP A 83 -4.17 -13.83 -6.66
C ASP A 83 -5.39 -13.83 -5.73
N ASP A 84 -6.60 -13.90 -6.28
CA ASP A 84 -7.86 -13.86 -5.51
C ASP A 84 -8.21 -15.25 -4.89
N GLU A 85 -7.50 -16.34 -5.26
CA GLU A 85 -7.93 -17.73 -4.99
C GLU A 85 -7.36 -18.39 -3.72
N LYS A 86 -6.96 -17.62 -2.69
CA LYS A 86 -6.44 -18.21 -1.44
C LYS A 86 -7.35 -17.96 -0.24
N ASP A 87 -7.99 -19.04 0.22
CA ASP A 87 -8.78 -19.11 1.46
C ASP A 87 -8.01 -19.74 2.64
N GLU A 88 -6.69 -19.96 2.48
CA GLU A 88 -5.89 -20.57 3.54
C GLU A 88 -5.52 -19.55 4.63
N PRO A 89 -5.65 -19.90 5.93
CA PRO A 89 -5.30 -19.02 7.03
C PRO A 89 -3.82 -18.68 6.99
N TYR A 90 -3.50 -17.41 7.24
CA TYR A 90 -2.15 -16.86 7.13
C TYR A 90 -1.14 -17.65 8.00
N PRO A 91 -0.23 -18.44 7.38
CA PRO A 91 0.58 -19.40 8.13
C PRO A 91 1.97 -18.88 8.50
N HIS A 92 2.33 -17.66 8.10
CA HIS A 92 3.71 -17.17 8.16
C HIS A 92 3.88 -15.99 9.09
N ASP A 93 5.05 -15.91 9.71
CA ASP A 93 5.50 -14.69 10.36
C ASP A 93 6.42 -13.94 9.38
N PHE A 94 6.21 -12.64 9.21
CA PHE A 94 7.13 -11.81 8.43
C PHE A 94 8.33 -11.48 9.31
N ASP A 95 9.54 -11.83 8.87
CA ASP A 95 10.76 -11.44 9.55
C ASP A 95 11.10 -9.99 9.22
N TYR A 96 10.85 -9.08 10.17
CA TYR A 96 11.19 -7.67 10.06
C TYR A 96 12.66 -7.47 9.63
N GLU A 97 13.60 -8.22 10.18
CA GLU A 97 15.02 -8.05 9.87
C GLU A 97 15.30 -8.39 8.40
N GLN A 98 14.63 -9.39 7.85
CA GLN A 98 14.73 -9.73 6.44
C GLN A 98 14.23 -8.58 5.55
N VAL A 99 13.04 -8.04 5.86
CA VAL A 99 12.43 -6.94 5.10
C VAL A 99 13.29 -5.67 5.20
N TYR A 100 13.71 -5.31 6.41
CA TYR A 100 14.56 -4.15 6.67
C TYR A 100 15.88 -4.25 5.93
N ASN A 101 16.58 -5.39 6.02
CA ASN A 101 17.85 -5.59 5.33
C ASN A 101 17.68 -5.45 3.82
N PHE A 102 16.65 -6.04 3.24
CA PHE A 102 16.35 -5.89 1.82
C PHE A 102 16.12 -4.43 1.43
N VAL A 103 15.23 -3.72 2.13
CA VAL A 103 14.92 -2.31 1.85
C VAL A 103 16.13 -1.41 2.01
N SER A 104 16.98 -1.66 3.01
CA SER A 104 18.18 -0.85 3.30
C SER A 104 19.19 -0.83 2.15
N LEU A 105 19.15 -1.84 1.26
CA LEU A 105 20.01 -1.95 0.09
C LEU A 105 19.50 -1.16 -1.12
N LEU A 106 18.26 -0.63 -1.07
CA LEU A 106 17.63 0.05 -2.19
C LEU A 106 17.99 1.55 -2.20
N ASP A 107 18.38 2.05 -3.37
CA ASP A 107 18.55 3.48 -3.62
C ASP A 107 17.32 4.05 -4.33
N PHE A 108 16.36 4.55 -3.55
CA PHE A 108 15.14 5.16 -4.05
C PHE A 108 15.35 6.43 -4.88
N LYS A 109 16.58 6.89 -5.13
CA LYS A 109 16.81 7.85 -6.23
C LYS A 109 16.43 7.27 -7.58
N TRP A 110 16.48 5.94 -7.72
CA TRP A 110 16.19 5.25 -8.95
C TRP A 110 14.82 4.54 -8.90
N PRO A 111 13.89 4.89 -9.81
CA PRO A 111 12.56 4.26 -9.85
C PRO A 111 12.59 2.72 -10.01
N TRP A 112 13.63 2.15 -10.62
CA TRP A 112 13.74 0.69 -10.73
C TRP A 112 13.93 0.00 -9.36
N CYS A 113 14.55 0.65 -8.37
CA CYS A 113 14.63 0.12 -7.00
C CYS A 113 13.24 0.04 -6.36
N ALA A 114 12.37 1.02 -6.63
CA ALA A 114 10.98 1.00 -6.19
C ALA A 114 10.19 -0.13 -6.88
N ASN A 115 10.43 -0.41 -8.17
CA ASN A 115 9.82 -1.57 -8.84
C ASN A 115 10.19 -2.90 -8.16
N VAL A 116 11.47 -3.07 -7.82
CA VAL A 116 11.98 -4.25 -7.10
C VAL A 116 11.31 -4.40 -5.73
N LEU A 117 11.10 -3.28 -5.02
CA LEU A 117 10.38 -3.31 -3.73
C LEU A 117 8.93 -3.76 -3.87
N VAL A 118 8.19 -3.24 -4.86
CA VAL A 118 6.80 -3.68 -5.10
C VAL A 118 6.73 -5.18 -5.31
N TYR A 119 7.63 -5.74 -6.14
CA TYR A 119 7.67 -7.18 -6.38
C TYR A 119 7.92 -7.97 -5.09
N TYR A 120 8.86 -7.49 -4.27
CA TYR A 120 9.14 -8.11 -2.98
C TYR A 120 7.92 -8.07 -2.04
N CYS A 121 7.24 -6.94 -1.91
CA CYS A 121 6.02 -6.83 -1.11
C CYS A 121 4.91 -7.76 -1.62
N VAL A 122 4.66 -7.80 -2.94
CA VAL A 122 3.65 -8.70 -3.50
C VAL A 122 4.02 -10.17 -3.27
N HIS A 123 5.30 -10.52 -3.35
CA HIS A 123 5.78 -11.85 -3.02
C HIS A 123 5.54 -12.21 -1.55
N LEU A 124 5.79 -11.29 -0.61
CA LEU A 124 5.52 -11.50 0.81
C LEU A 124 4.02 -11.74 1.06
N LEU A 125 3.17 -10.99 0.38
CA LEU A 125 1.71 -11.05 0.55
C LEU A 125 1.05 -12.22 -0.21
N ARG A 126 1.80 -13.05 -0.95
CA ARG A 126 1.23 -14.09 -1.81
C ARG A 126 0.51 -15.22 -1.06
N GLU A 127 0.72 -15.33 0.25
CA GLU A 127 0.15 -16.38 1.11
C GLU A 127 -1.04 -15.88 1.95
N ILE A 128 -1.59 -14.70 1.63
CA ILE A 128 -2.83 -14.18 2.23
C ILE A 128 -3.86 -13.85 1.15
N PRO A 129 -5.12 -13.55 1.54
CA PRO A 129 -6.12 -12.92 0.68
C PRO A 129 -5.76 -11.46 0.30
N ALA A 130 -4.56 -11.25 -0.25
CA ALA A 130 -3.95 -9.93 -0.45
C ALA A 130 -4.77 -9.02 -1.34
N ALA A 131 -5.47 -9.57 -2.33
CA ALA A 131 -6.38 -8.81 -3.18
C ALA A 131 -7.52 -8.16 -2.36
N THR A 132 -8.10 -8.92 -1.43
CA THR A 132 -9.15 -8.42 -0.54
C THR A 132 -8.59 -7.41 0.45
N CYS A 133 -7.44 -7.69 1.07
CA CYS A 133 -6.77 -6.74 1.96
C CYS A 133 -6.43 -5.43 1.26
N TRP A 134 -5.87 -5.50 0.05
CA TRP A 134 -5.53 -4.34 -0.77
C TRP A 134 -6.74 -3.48 -1.08
N ARG A 135 -7.87 -4.09 -1.50
CA ARG A 135 -9.11 -3.35 -1.75
C ARG A 135 -9.57 -2.56 -0.52
N ARG A 136 -9.34 -3.10 0.69
CA ARG A 136 -9.65 -2.41 1.96
C ARG A 136 -8.74 -1.25 2.25
N VAL A 137 -7.43 -1.47 2.13
CA VAL A 137 -6.44 -0.41 2.28
C VAL A 137 -6.69 0.71 1.26
N HIS A 138 -6.94 0.36 0.00
CA HIS A 138 -7.26 1.32 -1.04
C HIS A 138 -8.55 2.10 -0.73
N PHE A 139 -9.64 1.41 -0.37
CA PHE A 139 -10.90 2.06 0.00
C PHE A 139 -10.70 3.04 1.16
N ALA A 140 -10.02 2.62 2.23
CA ALA A 140 -9.68 3.48 3.36
C ALA A 140 -8.85 4.68 2.91
N ASN A 141 -7.81 4.47 2.10
CA ASN A 141 -6.97 5.53 1.55
C ASN A 141 -7.76 6.55 0.72
N MET A 142 -8.74 6.11 -0.08
CA MET A 142 -9.60 7.02 -0.84
C MET A 142 -10.54 7.84 0.04
N THR A 143 -10.91 7.36 1.23
CA THR A 143 -11.70 8.18 2.17
C THR A 143 -10.94 9.40 2.68
N LYS A 144 -9.60 9.43 2.60
CA LYS A 144 -8.78 10.60 2.97
C LYS A 144 -9.08 11.84 2.12
N TYR A 145 -9.69 11.67 0.94
CA TYR A 145 -10.10 12.76 0.06
C TYR A 145 -11.52 13.28 0.30
N ARG A 146 -12.21 12.78 1.34
CA ARG A 146 -13.53 13.29 1.71
C ARG A 146 -13.39 14.60 2.49
N GLY A 147 -14.15 15.61 2.08
CA GLY A 147 -14.20 16.89 2.77
C GLY A 147 -12.93 17.73 2.62
N ASN A 148 -12.41 18.26 3.73
CA ASN A 148 -11.29 19.19 3.76
C ASN A 148 -9.94 18.47 3.65
N VAL A 149 -9.52 18.19 2.41
CA VAL A 149 -8.25 17.51 2.12
C VAL A 149 -7.06 18.37 2.57
N ARG A 150 -6.22 17.78 3.43
CA ARG A 150 -4.96 18.38 3.87
C ARG A 150 -3.79 17.58 3.32
N ILE A 151 -2.83 18.27 2.71
CA ILE A 151 -1.57 17.68 2.22
C ILE A 151 -0.42 18.38 2.94
N VAL A 152 0.36 17.63 3.70
CA VAL A 152 1.51 18.12 4.47
C VAL A 152 2.74 17.36 3.98
N ASP A 153 3.75 18.10 3.51
CA ASP A 153 5.02 17.56 3.02
C ASP A 153 4.89 16.40 2.00
N GLY A 154 3.85 16.51 1.15
CA GLY A 154 3.55 15.53 0.12
C GLY A 154 2.61 14.39 0.55
N LYS A 155 2.44 14.17 1.87
CA LYS A 155 1.56 13.16 2.46
C LYS A 155 0.14 13.71 2.59
N VAL A 156 -0.85 12.90 2.20
CA VAL A 156 -2.26 13.21 2.42
C VAL A 156 -2.63 12.82 3.84
N MET A 157 -3.15 13.77 4.61
CA MET A 157 -3.46 13.57 6.02
C MET A 157 -4.83 12.92 6.20
N LYS A 158 -4.94 12.06 7.20
CA LYS A 158 -6.21 11.45 7.63
C LYS A 158 -7.18 12.57 8.09
N PRO A 159 -8.46 12.56 7.66
CA PRO A 159 -9.49 13.41 8.25
C PRO A 159 -9.84 12.93 9.67
N ASP A 160 -10.58 13.74 10.43
CA ASP A 160 -10.90 13.44 11.83
C ASP A 160 -11.84 12.25 12.00
N ASP A 161 -12.65 11.94 10.98
CA ASP A 161 -13.58 10.82 10.90
C ASP A 161 -13.00 9.60 10.14
N PHE A 162 -11.67 9.57 9.94
CA PHE A 162 -11.01 8.47 9.24
C PHE A 162 -11.20 7.15 9.99
N VAL A 163 -11.71 6.14 9.28
CA VAL A 163 -11.81 4.76 9.77
C VAL A 163 -10.66 3.96 9.16
N PRO A 164 -9.74 3.41 9.98
CA PRO A 164 -8.62 2.63 9.49
C PRO A 164 -9.06 1.21 9.07
N PRO A 165 -8.28 0.50 8.24
CA PRO A 165 -8.68 -0.79 7.69
C PRO A 165 -8.47 -1.99 8.65
N ASP A 166 -7.85 -1.79 9.82
CA ASP A 166 -7.39 -2.84 10.74
C ASP A 166 -8.45 -3.89 11.11
N ASP A 167 -9.68 -3.45 11.43
CA ASP A 167 -10.78 -4.36 11.79
C ASP A 167 -11.20 -5.23 10.60
N ASP A 168 -11.23 -4.65 9.39
CA ASP A 168 -11.53 -5.36 8.15
C ASP A 168 -10.40 -6.35 7.81
N LEU A 169 -9.13 -5.92 7.95
CA LEU A 169 -7.97 -6.76 7.72
C LEU A 169 -7.93 -7.95 8.67
N THR A 170 -8.16 -7.73 9.97
CA THR A 170 -8.22 -8.80 10.98
C THR A 170 -9.23 -9.87 10.59
N ARG A 171 -10.45 -9.45 10.20
CA ARG A 171 -11.49 -10.38 9.76
C ARG A 171 -11.10 -11.17 8.53
N ILE A 172 -10.50 -10.52 7.53
CA ILE A 172 -10.04 -11.18 6.32
C ILE A 172 -9.00 -12.25 6.66
N LEU A 173 -8.03 -11.93 7.51
CA LEU A 173 -6.97 -12.85 7.92
C LEU A 173 -7.50 -14.02 8.78
N GLU A 174 -8.59 -13.82 9.51
CA GLU A 174 -9.30 -14.85 10.26
C GLU A 174 -10.27 -15.68 9.38
N GLY A 175 -10.37 -15.43 8.08
CA GLY A 175 -11.28 -16.12 7.16
C GLY A 175 -12.75 -15.66 7.28
N SER A 176 -12.98 -14.51 7.90
CA SER A 176 -14.30 -13.89 8.08
C SER A 176 -14.56 -12.79 7.05
N ARG A 177 -15.85 -12.49 6.82
CA ARG A 177 -16.23 -11.37 5.95
C ARG A 177 -15.89 -10.01 6.59
N PRO A 178 -15.42 -9.02 5.81
CA PRO A 178 -15.19 -7.65 6.28
C PRO A 178 -16.49 -6.99 6.80
N LEU A 179 -16.36 -5.96 7.64
CA LEU A 179 -17.47 -5.25 8.32
C LEU A 179 -18.28 -4.34 7.40
N LEU A 180 -17.61 -3.68 6.46
CA LEU A 180 -18.23 -2.77 5.51
C LEU A 180 -17.99 -3.27 4.10
N GLY A 181 -18.61 -2.73 3.06
CA GLY A 181 -18.26 -3.10 1.69
C GLY A 181 -18.88 -2.17 0.65
N PRO A 182 -18.33 -2.13 -0.57
CA PRO A 182 -19.13 -1.89 -1.76
C PRO A 182 -20.04 -3.11 -2.09
N ASP A 183 -19.73 -4.29 -1.54
CA ASP A 183 -20.50 -5.54 -1.70
C ASP A 183 -21.14 -6.03 -0.38
N ALA A 184 -21.46 -5.10 0.55
CA ALA A 184 -22.37 -5.40 1.66
C ALA A 184 -23.83 -5.35 1.21
#